data_AF-K1T6R2-F1
#
_entry.id   AF-K1T6R2-F1
#
_cell.length_a   1.000
_cell.length_b   1.000
_cell.length_c   1.000
_cell.angle_alpha   90.00
_cell.angle_beta   90.00
_cell.angle_gamma   90.00
#
_symmetry.space_group_name_H-M   'P 1'
#
loop_
_entity.id
_entity.type
_entity.pdbx_description
1 polymer ?
#
loop_
_entity_poly.entity_id
_entity_poly.type
_entity_poly.pdbx_seq_one_letter_code
_entity_poly.pdbx_strand_id
1 'polypeptide(L)' 'MARNISFTVKYWKQDGPTAQGHFDTHEMKNIPDDTSFLEMLDILNEELIESGQEPFVFDHDCREGICGMCSLYINGT' A
#
# COMPACT_ATOMS: atom_id res chain seq x y z
N MET A 1 5.86 -9.64 22.05
CA MET A 1 6.53 -9.47 20.75
C MET A 1 5.44 -9.56 19.71
N ALA A 2 5.33 -8.54 18.84
CA ALA A 2 4.42 -8.57 17.70
C ALA A 2 4.66 -9.84 16.87
N ARG A 3 3.60 -10.41 16.31
CA ARG A 3 3.74 -11.54 15.38
C ARG A 3 3.96 -10.97 14.00
N ASN A 4 4.62 -11.73 13.13
CA ASN A 4 4.79 -11.32 11.75
C ASN A 4 3.83 -12.09 10.86
N ILE A 5 3.25 -11.39 9.87
CA ILE A 5 2.36 -11.94 8.86
C ILE A 5 2.97 -11.75 7.46
N SER A 6 2.63 -12.65 6.55
CA SER A 6 3.00 -12.53 5.14
C SER A 6 1.75 -12.73 4.29
N PHE A 7 1.57 -11.92 3.27
CA PHE A 7 0.40 -11.93 2.42
C PHE A 7 0.71 -11.29 1.07
N THR A 8 -0.16 -11.52 0.10
CA THR A 8 -0.06 -10.88 -1.21
C THR A 8 -0.99 -9.69 -1.24
N VAL A 9 -0.46 -8.52 -1.59
CA VAL A 9 -1.26 -7.32 -1.85
C VAL A 9 -1.48 -7.18 -3.36
N LYS A 10 -2.72 -6.86 -3.74
CA LYS A 10 -3.09 -6.50 -5.10
C LYS A 10 -3.56 -5.05 -5.08
N TYR A 11 -2.87 -4.17 -5.79
CA TYR A 11 -3.11 -2.73 -5.74
C TYR A 11 -3.27 -2.14 -7.14
N TRP A 12 -4.13 -1.14 -7.26
CA TRP A 12 -4.45 -0.51 -8.53
C TRP A 12 -3.42 0.58 -8.87
N LYS A 13 -2.87 0.55 -10.08
CA LYS A 13 -1.99 1.58 -10.61
C LYS A 13 -2.47 2.07 -11.97
N GLN A 14 -2.13 3.33 -12.24
CA GLN A 14 -2.36 3.98 -13.52
C GLN A 14 -1.21 4.95 -13.77
N ASP A 15 -0.39 4.68 -14.78
CA ASP A 15 0.87 5.41 -15.01
C ASP A 15 0.69 6.86 -15.51
N GLY A 16 -0.56 7.28 -15.74
CA GLY A 16 -0.88 8.62 -16.18
C GLY A 16 -2.34 8.79 -16.61
N PRO A 17 -2.76 10.02 -16.94
CA PRO A 17 -4.16 10.36 -17.18
C PRO A 17 -4.78 9.65 -18.39
N THR A 18 -3.96 9.17 -19.33
CA THR A 18 -4.41 8.46 -20.54
C THR A 18 -4.08 6.97 -20.52
N ALA A 19 -3.35 6.49 -19.50
CA ALA A 19 -2.99 5.09 -19.39
C ALA A 19 -4.20 4.26 -18.95
N GLN A 20 -4.28 3.03 -19.45
CA GLN A 20 -5.23 2.05 -18.91
C GLN A 20 -4.72 1.60 -17.53
N GLY A 21 -5.54 1.79 -16.50
CA GLY A 21 -5.19 1.29 -15.18
C GLY A 21 -5.18 -0.24 -15.14
N HIS A 22 -4.42 -0.77 -14.20
CA HIS A 22 -4.22 -2.19 -14.01
C HIS A 22 -3.95 -2.49 -12.54
N PHE A 23 -4.06 -3.77 -12.18
CA PHE A 23 -3.67 -4.22 -10.86
C PHE A 23 -2.28 -4.83 -10.91
N ASP A 24 -1.39 -4.31 -10.09
CA ASP A 24 -0.14 -4.94 -9.75
C ASP A 24 -0.32 -5.87 -8.55
N THR A 25 0.65 -6.76 -8.34
CA THR A 25 0.64 -7.74 -7.26
C THR A 25 2.03 -7.83 -6.66
N HIS A 26 2.10 -7.76 -5.32
CA HIS A 26 3.35 -7.80 -4.59
C HIS A 26 3.23 -8.70 -3.35
N GLU A 27 4.27 -9.46 -3.05
CA GLU A 27 4.30 -10.39 -1.91
C GLU A 27 4.95 -9.69 -0.71
N MET A 28 4.14 -9.29 0.28
CA MET A 28 4.60 -8.69 1.53
C MET A 28 5.05 -9.79 2.49
N LYS A 29 6.29 -9.70 3.01
CA LYS A 29 6.86 -10.71 3.90
C LYS A 29 7.19 -10.14 5.26
N ASN A 30 6.85 -10.91 6.30
CA ASN A 30 7.26 -10.63 7.67
C ASN A 30 6.79 -9.27 8.23
N ILE A 31 5.60 -8.82 7.84
CA ILE A 31 5.01 -7.55 8.29
C ILE A 31 4.56 -7.70 9.76
N PRO A 32 4.96 -6.79 10.67
CA PRO A 32 4.48 -6.83 12.06
C PRO A 32 2.95 -6.66 12.15
N ASP A 33 2.30 -7.44 13.01
CA ASP A 33 0.84 -7.47 13.14
C ASP A 33 0.22 -6.26 13.87
N ASP A 34 1.06 -5.41 14.46
CA ASP A 34 0.70 -4.12 15.04
C ASP A 34 0.88 -2.93 14.08
N THR A 35 1.31 -3.19 12.83
CA THR A 35 1.46 -2.18 11.79
C THR A 35 0.10 -1.74 11.25
N SER A 36 -0.15 -0.43 11.15
CA SER A 36 -1.34 0.09 10.50
C SER A 36 -1.30 -0.18 8.99
N PHE A 37 -2.47 -0.18 8.33
CA PHE A 37 -2.51 -0.41 6.88
C PHE A 37 -1.72 0.66 6.10
N LEU A 38 -1.70 1.92 6.56
CA LEU A 38 -0.95 2.99 5.89
C LEU A 38 0.56 2.82 6.06
N GLU A 39 1.03 2.41 7.23
CA GLU A 39 2.45 2.09 7.44
C GLU A 39 2.87 0.87 6.60
N MET A 40 1.98 -0.11 6.41
CA MET A 40 2.23 -1.23 5.51
C MET A 40 2.39 -0.77 4.05
N LEU A 41 1.64 0.25 3.61
CA LEU A 41 1.82 0.86 2.29
C LEU A 41 3.14 1.63 2.17
N ASP A 42 3.62 2.23 3.26
CA ASP A 42 4.96 2.83 3.29
C ASP A 42 6.04 1.76 3.10
N ILE A 43 5.93 0.61 3.80
CA ILE A 43 6.85 -0.54 3.63
C ILE A 43 6.80 -1.07 2.18
N LEU A 44 5.61 -1.20 1.59
CA LEU A 44 5.46 -1.59 0.18
C LEU A 44 6.24 -0.62 -0.73
N ASN A 45 6.12 0.69 -0.49
CA ASN A 45 6.83 1.69 -1.27
C ASN A 45 8.34 1.62 -1.11
N GLU A 46 8.84 1.37 0.11
CA GLU A 46 10.27 1.14 0.35
C GLU A 46 10.78 -0.06 -0.47
N GLU A 47 10.08 -1.20 -0.42
CA GLU A 47 10.45 -2.40 -1.19
C GLU A 47 10.40 -2.16 -2.72
N LEU A 48 9.39 -1.44 -3.21
CA LEU A 48 9.30 -1.09 -4.64
C LEU A 48 10.47 -0.21 -5.06
N ILE A 49 10.78 0.84 -4.30
CA ILE A 49 11.88 1.77 -4.58
C ILE A 49 13.23 1.04 -4.56
N GLU A 50 13.48 0.18 -3.57
CA GLU A 50 14.70 -0.62 -3.48
C GLU A 50 14.88 -1.58 -4.66
N SER A 51 13.76 -2.09 -5.21
CA SER A 51 13.76 -2.94 -6.40
C SER A 51 13.83 -2.17 -7.73
N GLY A 52 13.90 -0.83 -7.68
CA GLY A 52 13.93 0.04 -8.87
C GLY A 52 12.58 0.17 -9.57
N GLN A 53 11.49 -0.09 -8.87
CA GLN A 53 10.12 0.03 -9.37
C GLN A 53 9.48 1.35 -8.91
N GLU A 54 8.50 1.82 -9.69
CA GLU A 54 7.72 3.01 -9.36
C GLU A 54 6.82 2.76 -8.12
N PRO A 55 6.85 3.65 -7.12
CA PRO A 55 6.07 3.50 -5.90
C PRO A 55 4.55 3.55 -6.17
N PHE A 56 3.79 3.01 -5.23
CA PHE A 56 2.35 3.17 -5.12
C PHE A 56 2.00 4.54 -4.54
N VAL A 57 1.27 5.34 -5.31
CA VAL A 57 0.84 6.69 -4.93
C VAL A 57 -0.59 6.65 -4.37
N PHE A 58 -0.78 7.22 -3.19
CA PHE A 58 -2.09 7.36 -2.53
C PHE A 58 -2.13 8.64 -1.71
N ASP A 59 -3.33 9.19 -1.53
CA ASP A 59 -3.51 10.38 -0.70
C ASP A 59 -3.38 10.03 0.79
N HIS A 60 -2.57 10.79 1.54
CA HIS A 60 -2.41 10.60 2.98
C HIS A 60 -2.08 11.92 3.70
N ASP A 61 -2.51 12.04 4.96
CA ASP A 61 -2.23 13.22 5.79
C ASP A 61 -2.16 12.88 7.30
N CYS A 62 -3.27 13.03 8.04
CA CYS A 62 -3.26 12.97 9.52
C CYS A 62 -2.86 11.62 10.14
N ARG A 63 -3.02 10.50 9.41
CA ARG A 63 -2.74 9.11 9.85
C ARG A 63 -3.41 8.64 11.16
N GLU A 64 -4.35 9.42 11.69
CA GLU A 64 -5.10 9.13 12.92
C GLU A 64 -6.62 8.93 12.68
N GLY A 65 -7.03 8.88 11.42
CA GLY A 65 -8.40 8.54 11.03
C GLY A 65 -9.43 9.68 11.14
N ILE A 66 -8.99 10.95 11.15
CA ILE A 66 -9.88 12.11 11.37
C ILE A 66 -10.14 12.91 10.09
N CYS A 67 -9.15 13.08 9.20
CA CYS A 67 -9.28 13.99 8.05
C CYS A 67 -9.99 13.39 6.81
N GLY A 68 -10.06 12.07 6.68
CA GLY A 68 -10.69 11.39 5.54
C GLY A 68 -9.87 11.31 4.24
N MET A 69 -8.64 11.82 4.21
CA MET A 69 -7.79 11.88 3.01
C MET A 69 -7.38 10.50 2.47
N CYS A 70 -7.07 9.56 3.37
CA CYS A 70 -6.61 8.22 3.03
C CYS A 70 -7.75 7.21 2.77
N SER A 71 -8.83 7.67 2.15
CA SER A 71 -9.97 6.81 1.82
C SER A 71 -9.60 5.85 0.68
N LEU A 72 -9.53 4.56 0.99
CA LEU A 72 -9.21 3.48 0.05
C LEU A 72 -10.31 2.42 0.05
N TYR A 73 -10.48 1.72 -1.08
CA TYR A 73 -11.38 0.57 -1.18
C TYR A 73 -10.61 -0.71 -0.90
N ILE A 74 -10.79 -1.28 0.30
CA ILE A 74 -9.97 -2.37 0.82
C ILE A 74 -10.82 -3.63 0.86
N ASN A 75 -10.45 -4.65 0.07
CA ASN A 75 -11.15 -5.94 0.01
C ASN A 75 -12.66 -5.84 -0.28
N GLY A 76 -13.09 -4.83 -1.05
CA GLY A 76 -14.49 -4.70 -1.45
C GLY A 76 -15.33 -3.75 -0.60
N THR A 77 -14.73 -3.00 0.32
CA THR A 77 -15.42 -1.97 1.12
C THR A 77 -14.55 -0.74 1.35
#